data_AF-A0A2E9A3S9-F1
#
_entry.id   AF-A0A2E9A3S9-F1
#
_cell.length_a   1.000
_cell.length_b   1.000
_cell.length_c   1.000
_cell.angle_alpha   90.00
_cell.angle_beta   90.00
_cell.angle_gamma   90.00
#
_symmetry.space_group_name_H-M   'P 1'
#
loop_
_entity.id
_entity.type
_entity.pdbx_description
1 polymer ?
#
loop_
_entity_poly.entity_id
_entity_poly.type
_entity_poly.pdbx_seq_one_letter_code
_entity_poly.pdbx_strand_id
1 'polypeptide(L)'
;MDLNNLPILSILIWLPILGGIWALFIGDQQERMVRKFSLLISIVAFFISVLLYYKFDNSFSGMQFVEEFYWIESFSIKYHLGVDGIALPLIMLTTFTTILVVMAAWEVIDTNISYYMSAFLILTGLMNGVFVALDCILFYVFWEAMLIPMFLIIGIWGGPNRVYATIKFFLYTFLGSVFMLIALLYLYSLTGSFNIQI
;
A
#
# COMPACT_ATOMS: atom_id res chain seq x y z
N MET A 1 -22.64 5.60 14.72
CA MET A 1 -22.25 5.09 13.39
C MET A 1 -21.45 3.82 13.67
N ASP A 2 -22.00 2.65 13.39
CA ASP A 2 -21.33 1.40 13.71
C ASP A 2 -20.08 1.28 12.85
N LEU A 3 -18.93 1.58 13.47
CA LEU A 3 -17.60 1.46 12.88
C LEU A 3 -17.28 0.03 12.40
N ASN A 4 -18.13 -0.96 12.72
CA ASN A 4 -18.02 -2.34 12.26
C ASN A 4 -18.50 -2.53 10.81
N ASN A 5 -19.29 -1.59 10.26
CA ASN A 5 -19.71 -1.59 8.86
C ASN A 5 -18.92 -0.60 7.99
N LEU A 6 -17.93 0.10 8.57
CA LEU A 6 -17.08 0.99 7.80
C LEU A 6 -15.95 0.17 7.16
N PRO A 7 -15.67 0.35 5.86
CA PRO A 7 -14.61 -0.37 5.17
C PRO A 7 -13.24 0.19 5.56
N ILE A 8 -12.81 -0.14 6.78
CA ILE A 8 -11.62 0.42 7.42
C ILE A 8 -10.33 0.05 6.68
N LEU A 9 -10.25 -1.15 6.11
CA LEU A 9 -9.08 -1.60 5.34
C LEU A 9 -9.02 -0.86 4.01
N SER A 10 -10.15 -0.72 3.32
CA SER A 10 -10.22 0.12 2.11
C SER A 10 -9.81 1.56 2.41
N ILE A 11 -10.26 2.15 3.52
CA ILE A 11 -9.87 3.52 3.90
C ILE A 11 -8.35 3.58 4.14
N LEU A 12 -7.77 2.59 4.82
CA LEU A 12 -6.35 2.55 5.13
C LEU A 12 -5.46 2.42 3.87
N ILE A 13 -5.98 1.78 2.82
CA ILE A 13 -5.35 1.71 1.48
C ILE A 13 -5.53 3.01 0.71
N TRP A 14 -6.78 3.44 0.52
CA TRP A 14 -7.12 4.50 -0.43
C TRP A 14 -6.88 5.90 0.10
N LEU A 15 -6.97 6.14 1.41
CA LEU A 15 -6.68 7.45 2.01
C LEU A 15 -5.28 7.96 1.64
N PRO A 16 -4.18 7.21 1.86
CA PRO A 16 -2.85 7.67 1.48
C PRO A 16 -2.65 7.68 -0.05
N ILE A 17 -3.26 6.77 -0.82
CA ILE A 17 -3.18 6.81 -2.30
C ILE A 17 -3.81 8.10 -2.85
N LEU A 18 -5.04 8.40 -2.45
CA LEU A 18 -5.73 9.61 -2.85
C LEU A 18 -5.00 10.85 -2.32
N GLY A 19 -4.51 10.81 -1.07
CA GLY A 19 -3.68 11.88 -0.51
C GLY A 19 -2.42 12.14 -1.35
N GLY A 20 -1.74 11.10 -1.81
CA GLY A 20 -0.60 11.25 -2.72
C GLY A 20 -1.00 11.82 -4.08
N ILE A 21 -2.09 11.36 -4.67
CA ILE A 21 -2.60 11.93 -5.94
C ILE A 21 -2.94 13.42 -5.78
N TRP A 22 -3.59 13.80 -4.67
CA TRP A 22 -3.89 15.20 -4.36
C TRP A 22 -2.63 16.04 -4.13
N ALA A 23 -1.59 15.48 -3.51
CA ALA A 23 -0.30 16.15 -3.34
C ALA A 23 0.39 16.45 -4.69
N LEU A 24 0.22 15.60 -5.71
CA LEU A 24 0.66 15.90 -7.09
C LEU A 24 -0.09 17.09 -7.70
N PHE A 25 -1.40 17.17 -7.50
CA PHE A 25 -2.22 18.26 -8.04
C PHE A 25 -1.92 19.63 -7.42
N ILE A 26 -1.56 19.67 -6.13
CA ILE A 26 -1.10 20.91 -5.47
C ILE A 26 0.19 21.40 -6.14
N GLY A 27 1.09 20.46 -6.48
CA GLY A 27 2.33 20.73 -7.19
C GLY A 27 3.39 21.47 -6.37
N ASP A 28 4.56 21.66 -6.97
CA ASP A 28 5.73 22.24 -6.28
C ASP A 28 5.61 23.76 -6.04
N GLN A 29 4.63 24.44 -6.63
CA GLN A 29 4.42 25.88 -6.38
C GLN A 29 4.02 26.18 -4.93
N GLN A 30 3.47 25.18 -4.22
CA GLN A 30 3.02 25.31 -2.83
C GLN A 30 3.66 24.25 -1.93
N GLU A 31 4.99 24.13 -1.96
CA GLU A 31 5.75 23.11 -1.21
C GLU A 31 5.34 23.01 0.27
N ARG A 32 5.15 24.15 0.94
CA ARG A 32 4.74 24.18 2.35
C ARG A 32 3.37 23.55 2.58
N MET A 33 2.45 23.71 1.63
CA MET A 33 1.12 23.11 1.68
C MET A 33 1.22 21.59 1.44
N VAL A 34 1.97 21.15 0.42
CA VAL A 34 2.23 19.73 0.15
C VAL A 34 2.81 19.02 1.38
N ARG A 35 3.84 19.60 1.99
CA ARG A 35 4.51 19.08 3.19
C ARG A 35 3.54 18.87 4.35
N LYS A 36 2.77 19.91 4.69
CA LYS A 36 1.77 19.86 5.77
C LYS A 36 0.63 18.89 5.46
N PHE A 37 0.15 18.90 4.23
CA PHE A 37 -0.92 18.02 3.79
C PHE A 37 -0.50 16.55 3.86
N SER A 38 0.70 16.24 3.37
CA SER A 38 1.22 14.87 3.38
C SER A 38 1.45 14.36 4.80
N LEU A 39 1.90 15.24 5.70
CA LEU A 39 2.03 14.93 7.12
C LEU A 39 0.66 14.70 7.79
N LEU A 40 -0.34 15.50 7.44
CA LEU A 40 -1.71 15.31 7.94
C LEU A 40 -2.26 13.96 7.49
N ILE A 41 -2.12 13.61 6.21
CA ILE A 41 -2.58 12.32 5.68
C ILE A 41 -1.86 11.14 6.35
N SER A 42 -0.53 11.20 6.53
CA SER A 42 0.21 10.12 7.18
C SER A 42 -0.17 9.95 8.65
N ILE A 43 -0.38 11.05 9.37
CA ILE A 43 -0.86 11.02 10.76
C ILE A 43 -2.27 10.42 10.83
N VAL A 44 -3.19 10.82 9.95
CA VAL A 44 -4.54 10.26 9.92
C VAL A 44 -4.51 8.76 9.60
N ALA A 45 -3.70 8.33 8.62
CA ALA A 45 -3.54 6.91 8.30
C ALA A 45 -3.01 6.08 9.49
N PHE A 46 -2.06 6.63 10.25
CA PHE A 46 -1.55 6.00 11.47
C PHE A 46 -2.60 5.96 12.58
N PHE A 47 -3.40 7.02 12.78
CA PHE A 47 -4.50 6.95 13.74
C PHE A 47 -5.54 5.89 13.39
N ILE A 48 -5.81 5.68 12.09
CA ILE A 48 -6.70 4.61 11.63
C ILE A 48 -6.08 3.23 11.90
N SER A 49 -4.77 3.04 11.68
CA SER A 49 -4.11 1.77 11.99
C SER A 49 -4.08 1.49 13.50
N VAL A 50 -3.91 2.51 14.34
CA VAL A 50 -4.03 2.39 15.80
C VAL A 50 -5.46 2.06 16.22
N LEU A 51 -6.47 2.67 15.59
CA LEU A 51 -7.87 2.33 15.84
C LEU A 51 -8.19 0.88 15.45
N LEU A 52 -7.64 0.41 14.33
CA LEU A 52 -7.73 -0.97 13.90
C LEU A 52 -7.15 -1.92 14.96
N TYR A 53 -5.98 -1.58 15.50
CA TYR A 53 -5.35 -2.35 16.57
C TYR A 53 -6.21 -2.44 17.84
N TYR A 54 -6.77 -1.32 18.31
CA TYR A 54 -7.63 -1.33 19.50
C TYR A 54 -8.90 -2.15 19.34
N LYS A 55 -9.39 -2.31 18.10
CA LYS A 55 -10.59 -3.08 17.80
C LYS A 55 -10.31 -4.53 17.41
N PHE A 56 -9.04 -4.89 17.26
CA PHE A 56 -8.64 -6.23 16.89
C PHE A 56 -8.81 -7.18 18.08
N ASP A 57 -9.53 -8.29 17.87
CA ASP A 57 -9.73 -9.30 18.88
C ASP A 57 -8.61 -10.34 18.85
N ASN A 58 -7.66 -10.27 19.78
CA ASN A 58 -6.55 -11.22 19.87
C ASN A 58 -6.98 -12.66 20.23
N SER A 59 -8.22 -12.86 20.68
CA SER A 59 -8.73 -14.21 21.00
C SER A 59 -9.24 -14.96 19.77
N PHE A 60 -9.48 -14.25 18.66
CA PHE A 60 -9.96 -14.83 17.41
C PHE A 60 -8.81 -15.11 16.44
N SER A 61 -8.73 -16.34 15.94
CA SER A 61 -7.63 -16.81 15.06
C SER A 61 -7.86 -16.59 13.56
N GLY A 62 -9.05 -16.15 13.15
CA GLY A 62 -9.38 -15.90 11.75
C GLY A 62 -9.08 -14.47 11.29
N MET A 63 -9.29 -14.22 10.00
CA MET A 63 -9.20 -12.86 9.44
C MET A 63 -10.33 -11.99 10.01
N GLN A 64 -9.98 -10.76 10.37
CA GLN A 64 -10.90 -9.76 10.90
C GLN A 64 -11.04 -8.60 9.91
N PHE A 65 -12.07 -7.77 10.12
CA PHE A 65 -12.38 -6.62 9.26
C PHE A 65 -12.49 -7.00 7.77
N VAL A 66 -13.11 -8.15 7.51
CA VAL A 66 -13.21 -8.70 6.16
C VAL A 66 -14.09 -7.82 5.27
N GLU A 67 -13.55 -7.41 4.14
CA GLU A 67 -14.25 -6.67 3.10
C GLU A 67 -14.20 -7.49 1.82
N GLU A 68 -15.35 -7.96 1.34
CA GLU A 68 -15.42 -8.88 0.21
C GLU A 68 -16.47 -8.42 -0.81
N PHE A 69 -16.05 -8.21 -2.06
CA PHE A 69 -16.96 -8.08 -3.19
C PHE A 69 -16.33 -8.61 -4.48
N TYR A 70 -17.16 -8.98 -5.46
CA TYR A 70 -16.68 -9.42 -6.76
C TYR A 70 -16.06 -8.25 -7.53
N TRP A 71 -14.80 -8.41 -7.92
CA TRP A 71 -14.12 -7.42 -8.76
C TRP A 71 -14.22 -7.80 -10.24
N ILE A 72 -13.95 -9.08 -10.57
CA ILE A 72 -14.12 -9.63 -11.92
C ILE A 72 -14.82 -10.99 -11.83
N GLU A 73 -16.13 -10.98 -12.06
CA GLU A 73 -17.00 -12.16 -11.91
C GLU A 73 -16.58 -13.33 -12.81
N SER A 74 -16.19 -13.05 -14.07
CA SER A 74 -15.83 -14.09 -15.05
C SER A 74 -14.64 -14.97 -14.65
N PHE A 75 -13.78 -14.49 -13.74
CA PHE A 75 -12.60 -15.20 -13.25
C PHE A 75 -12.67 -15.48 -11.75
N SER A 76 -13.82 -15.25 -11.11
CA SER A 76 -14.00 -15.36 -9.65
C SER A 76 -12.97 -14.53 -8.85
N ILE A 77 -12.47 -13.43 -9.42
CA ILE A 77 -11.52 -12.53 -8.74
C ILE A 77 -12.30 -11.59 -7.84
N LYS A 78 -11.91 -11.55 -6.57
CA LYS A 78 -12.59 -10.76 -5.55
C LYS A 78 -11.69 -9.63 -5.05
N TYR A 79 -12.30 -8.50 -4.74
CA TYR A 79 -11.72 -7.55 -3.80
C TYR A 79 -11.96 -8.12 -2.41
N HIS A 80 -11.10 -9.04 -1.99
CA HIS A 80 -11.17 -9.70 -0.70
C HIS A 80 -10.03 -9.18 0.17
N LEU A 81 -10.39 -8.39 1.19
CA LEU A 81 -9.47 -7.88 2.19
C LEU A 81 -9.76 -8.51 3.54
N GLY A 82 -8.74 -8.65 4.37
CA GLY A 82 -8.85 -8.95 5.78
C GLY A 82 -7.52 -8.74 6.48
N VAL A 83 -7.55 -8.69 7.81
CA VAL A 83 -6.33 -8.51 8.61
C VAL A 83 -6.23 -9.61 9.66
N ASP A 84 -5.03 -10.16 9.83
CA ASP A 84 -4.68 -11.10 10.89
C ASP A 84 -3.69 -10.48 11.89
N GLY A 85 -3.26 -11.28 12.87
CA GLY A 85 -2.29 -10.85 13.88
C GLY A 85 -0.88 -10.58 13.35
N ILE A 86 -0.56 -10.97 12.11
CA ILE A 86 0.75 -10.73 11.48
C ILE A 86 0.71 -9.44 10.63
N ALA A 87 -0.33 -9.28 9.82
CA ALA A 87 -0.55 -8.12 8.98
C ALA A 87 -0.75 -6.84 9.81
N LEU A 88 -1.45 -6.93 10.95
CA LEU A 88 -1.75 -5.78 11.79
C LEU A 88 -0.48 -5.02 12.28
N PRO A 89 0.52 -5.67 12.90
CA PRO A 89 1.80 -5.03 13.22
C PRO A 89 2.52 -4.44 12.01
N LEU A 90 2.47 -5.09 10.84
CA LEU A 90 3.13 -4.61 9.62
C LEU A 90 2.47 -3.34 9.07
N ILE A 91 1.14 -3.26 9.13
CA ILE A 91 0.38 -2.07 8.76
C ILE A 91 0.69 -0.91 9.73
N MET A 92 0.70 -1.18 11.03
CA MET A 92 1.06 -0.17 12.04
C MET A 92 2.49 0.34 11.83
N LEU A 93 3.43 -0.57 11.57
CA LEU A 93 4.81 -0.21 11.28
C LEU A 93 4.89 0.65 10.01
N THR A 94 4.23 0.25 8.94
CA THR A 94 4.25 0.97 7.65
C THR A 94 3.67 2.37 7.78
N THR A 95 2.53 2.51 8.46
CA THR A 95 1.91 3.83 8.69
C THR A 95 2.75 4.70 9.62
N PHE A 96 3.38 4.12 10.66
CA PHE A 96 4.28 4.84 11.56
C PHE A 96 5.55 5.32 10.85
N THR A 97 6.23 4.44 10.11
CA THR A 97 7.45 4.79 9.37
C THR A 97 7.18 5.85 8.31
N THR A 98 6.00 5.84 7.70
CA THR A 98 5.59 6.87 6.73
C THR A 98 5.58 8.27 7.37
N ILE A 99 5.13 8.42 8.62
CA ILE A 99 5.20 9.71 9.33
C ILE A 99 6.66 10.17 9.45
N LEU A 100 7.55 9.27 9.87
CA LEU A 100 8.97 9.58 10.01
C LEU A 100 9.61 9.99 8.68
N VAL A 101 9.30 9.26 7.60
CA VAL A 101 9.80 9.58 6.25
C VAL A 101 9.30 10.93 5.79
N VAL A 102 8.01 11.22 5.94
CA VAL A 102 7.43 12.51 5.55
C VAL A 102 8.07 13.65 6.36
N MET A 103 8.31 13.47 7.66
CA MET A 103 9.00 14.48 8.47
C MET A 103 10.45 14.68 8.03
N ALA A 104 11.21 13.60 7.83
CA ALA A 104 12.61 13.68 7.38
C ALA A 104 12.74 14.34 6.00
N ALA A 105 11.78 14.09 5.10
CA ALA A 105 11.75 14.66 3.77
C ALA A 105 11.55 16.18 3.76
N TRP A 106 11.15 16.81 4.87
CA TRP A 106 11.14 18.27 4.97
C TRP A 106 12.55 18.86 4.98
N GLU A 107 13.53 18.13 5.49
CA GLU A 107 14.92 18.62 5.55
C GLU A 107 15.77 18.08 4.41
N VAL A 108 15.48 16.87 3.93
CA VAL A 108 16.33 16.17 2.96
C VAL A 108 15.99 16.49 1.50
N ILE A 109 14.74 16.88 1.21
CA ILE A 109 14.25 17.03 -0.18
C ILE A 109 14.03 18.51 -0.53
N ASP A 110 14.89 19.02 -1.41
CA ASP A 110 14.86 20.42 -1.88
C ASP A 110 14.18 20.61 -3.24
N THR A 111 13.97 19.53 -4.01
CA THR A 111 13.40 19.63 -5.37
C THR A 111 12.34 18.56 -5.60
N ASN A 112 11.31 18.91 -6.38
CA ASN A 112 10.22 18.02 -6.77
C ASN A 112 9.51 17.38 -5.57
N ILE A 113 9.32 18.14 -4.49
CA ILE A 113 8.81 17.60 -3.22
C ILE A 113 7.40 17.06 -3.33
N SER A 114 6.56 17.63 -4.20
CA SER A 114 5.23 17.10 -4.50
C SER A 114 5.32 15.67 -4.99
N TYR A 115 6.20 15.38 -5.95
CA TYR A 115 6.40 14.03 -6.46
C TYR A 115 6.94 13.07 -5.40
N TYR A 116 7.91 13.50 -4.58
CA TYR A 116 8.46 12.67 -3.51
C TYR A 116 7.39 12.28 -2.48
N MET A 117 6.68 13.27 -1.94
CA MET A 117 5.65 13.05 -0.92
C MET A 117 4.51 12.21 -1.47
N SER A 118 4.11 12.46 -2.71
CA SER A 118 3.06 11.70 -3.38
C SER A 118 3.45 10.25 -3.59
N ALA A 119 4.69 10.00 -4.06
CA ALA A 119 5.20 8.65 -4.23
C ALA A 119 5.23 7.88 -2.91
N PHE A 120 5.67 8.51 -1.82
CA PHE A 120 5.66 7.86 -0.50
C PHE A 120 4.27 7.58 0.03
N LEU A 121 3.32 8.51 -0.09
CA LEU A 121 1.94 8.28 0.33
C LEU A 121 1.27 7.15 -0.49
N ILE A 122 1.44 7.16 -1.81
CA ILE A 122 0.91 6.09 -2.67
C ILE A 122 1.56 4.75 -2.30
N LEU A 123 2.87 4.74 -2.07
CA LEU A 123 3.59 3.55 -1.63
C LEU A 123 3.01 2.98 -0.33
N THR A 124 2.76 3.84 0.67
CA THR A 124 2.15 3.44 1.95
C THR A 124 0.81 2.74 1.75
N GLY A 125 -0.08 3.30 0.93
CA GLY A 125 -1.38 2.69 0.66
C GLY A 125 -1.30 1.36 -0.07
N LEU A 126 -0.42 1.27 -1.08
CA LEU A 126 -0.19 0.03 -1.82
C LEU A 126 0.42 -1.06 -0.93
N MET A 127 1.40 -0.72 -0.08
CA MET A 127 1.98 -1.64 0.90
C MET A 127 0.93 -2.16 1.88
N ASN A 128 0.07 -1.28 2.39
CA ASN A 128 -1.05 -1.72 3.23
C ASN A 128 -1.97 -2.67 2.47
N GLY A 129 -2.26 -2.40 1.19
CA GLY A 129 -3.03 -3.28 0.31
C GLY A 129 -2.41 -4.68 0.16
N VAL A 130 -1.09 -4.77 0.01
CA VAL A 130 -0.37 -6.06 -0.01
C VAL A 130 -0.60 -6.85 1.27
N PHE A 131 -0.56 -6.20 2.45
CA PHE A 131 -0.71 -6.89 3.72
C PHE A 131 -2.13 -7.37 4.01
N VAL A 132 -3.14 -6.73 3.44
CA VAL A 132 -4.54 -7.07 3.71
C VAL A 132 -5.22 -7.87 2.60
N ALA A 133 -4.59 -8.04 1.44
CA ALA A 133 -5.18 -8.76 0.31
C ALA A 133 -5.26 -10.28 0.58
N LEU A 134 -6.47 -10.83 0.50
CA LEU A 134 -6.78 -12.26 0.64
C LEU A 134 -7.11 -12.94 -0.69
N ASP A 135 -7.18 -12.18 -1.79
CA ASP A 135 -7.25 -12.74 -3.15
C ASP A 135 -5.86 -12.67 -3.80
N CYS A 136 -5.41 -13.78 -4.37
CA CYS A 136 -4.10 -13.91 -5.00
C CYS A 136 -3.84 -12.89 -6.12
N ILE A 137 -4.86 -12.60 -6.95
CA ILE A 137 -4.71 -11.62 -8.03
C ILE A 137 -4.70 -10.21 -7.46
N LEU A 138 -5.55 -9.92 -6.47
CA LEU A 138 -5.53 -8.63 -5.80
C LEU A 138 -4.17 -8.35 -5.13
N PHE A 139 -3.62 -9.36 -4.43
CA PHE A 139 -2.29 -9.32 -3.85
C PHE A 139 -1.24 -9.02 -4.92
N TYR A 140 -1.28 -9.74 -6.04
CA TYR A 140 -0.36 -9.54 -7.17
C TYR A 140 -0.45 -8.12 -7.73
N VAL A 141 -1.67 -7.57 -7.88
CA VAL A 141 -1.87 -6.21 -8.38
C VAL A 141 -1.25 -5.17 -7.43
N PHE A 142 -1.47 -5.28 -6.12
CA PHE A 142 -0.84 -4.36 -5.16
C PHE A 142 0.69 -4.50 -5.16
N TRP A 143 1.19 -5.73 -5.25
CA TRP A 143 2.62 -6.03 -5.33
C TRP A 143 3.29 -5.40 -6.56
N GLU A 144 2.67 -5.50 -7.74
CA GLU A 144 3.18 -4.86 -8.95
C GLU A 144 3.05 -3.34 -8.90
N ALA A 145 1.89 -2.85 -8.43
CA ALA A 145 1.64 -1.43 -8.36
C ALA A 145 2.64 -0.71 -7.46
N MET A 146 3.05 -1.31 -6.33
CA MET A 146 4.03 -0.69 -5.43
C MET A 146 5.42 -0.54 -6.05
N LEU A 147 5.76 -1.31 -7.10
CA LEU A 147 7.02 -1.15 -7.83
C LEU A 147 7.12 0.22 -8.50
N ILE A 148 6.00 0.83 -8.92
CA ILE A 148 6.00 2.11 -9.63
C ILE A 148 6.50 3.26 -8.72
N PRO A 149 5.91 3.52 -7.53
CA PRO A 149 6.47 4.52 -6.62
C PRO A 149 7.91 4.24 -6.20
N MET A 150 8.27 2.97 -5.92
CA MET A 150 9.63 2.62 -5.54
C MET A 150 10.63 2.92 -6.67
N PHE A 151 10.26 2.63 -7.92
CA PHE A 151 11.05 2.97 -9.09
C PHE A 151 11.35 4.47 -9.15
N LEU A 152 10.33 5.31 -8.94
CA LEU A 152 10.49 6.77 -8.95
C LEU A 152 11.35 7.27 -7.79
N ILE A 153 11.11 6.76 -6.58
CA ILE A 153 11.84 7.15 -5.37
C ILE A 153 13.33 6.89 -5.54
N ILE A 154 13.70 5.67 -5.97
CA ILE A 154 15.10 5.30 -6.17
C ILE A 154 15.67 6.06 -7.36
N GLY A 155 14.94 6.18 -8.47
CA GLY A 155 15.45 6.76 -9.71
C GLY A 155 15.73 8.26 -9.65
N ILE A 156 14.91 9.01 -8.92
CA ILE A 156 14.99 10.47 -8.85
C ILE A 156 15.77 10.92 -7.60
N TRP A 157 15.50 10.34 -6.43
CA TRP A 157 16.11 10.78 -5.15
C TRP A 157 17.10 9.78 -4.56
N GLY A 158 17.39 8.67 -5.25
CA GLY A 158 18.45 7.75 -4.85
C GLY A 158 19.85 8.36 -4.95
N GLY A 159 20.82 7.68 -4.33
CA GLY A 159 22.22 8.09 -4.30
C GLY A 159 23.00 7.89 -5.61
N PRO A 160 24.34 7.76 -5.55
CA PRO A 160 25.15 7.56 -6.76
C PRO A 160 24.73 6.29 -7.50
N ASN A 161 24.76 6.34 -8.84
CA ASN A 161 24.30 5.26 -9.73
C ASN A 161 22.81 4.90 -9.59
N ARG A 162 21.96 5.84 -9.12
CA ARG A 162 20.50 5.65 -8.96
C ARG A 162 19.78 5.04 -10.15
N VAL A 163 20.10 5.43 -11.38
CA VAL A 163 19.44 4.88 -12.58
C VAL A 163 19.74 3.38 -12.74
N TYR A 164 21.01 3.00 -12.58
CA TYR A 164 21.41 1.59 -12.63
C TYR A 164 20.78 0.79 -11.48
N ALA A 165 20.79 1.33 -10.26
CA ALA A 165 20.15 0.69 -9.11
C ALA A 165 18.64 0.49 -9.30
N THR A 166 17.96 1.49 -9.88
CA THR A 166 16.52 1.46 -10.13
C THR A 166 16.14 0.43 -11.18
N ILE A 167 16.84 0.42 -12.32
CA ILE A 167 16.61 -0.57 -13.38
C ILE A 167 16.88 -1.98 -12.85
N LYS A 168 17.97 -2.15 -12.08
CA LYS A 168 18.27 -3.43 -11.44
C LYS A 168 17.15 -3.83 -10.48
N PHE A 169 16.78 -2.99 -9.53
CA PHE A 169 15.70 -3.26 -8.58
C PHE A 169 14.42 -3.70 -9.29
N PHE A 170 13.99 -2.95 -10.30
CA PHE A 170 12.81 -3.26 -11.09
C PHE A 170 12.92 -4.59 -11.81
N LEU A 171 14.01 -4.86 -12.55
CA LEU A 171 14.15 -6.11 -13.30
C LEU A 171 14.18 -7.33 -12.37
N TYR A 172 14.89 -7.26 -11.25
CA TYR A 172 14.96 -8.40 -10.32
C TYR A 172 13.62 -8.66 -9.64
N THR A 173 12.89 -7.62 -9.25
CA THR A 173 11.57 -7.76 -8.60
C THR A 173 10.49 -8.19 -9.59
N PHE A 174 10.43 -7.54 -10.76
CA PHE A 174 9.49 -7.84 -11.83
C PHE A 174 9.65 -9.25 -12.39
N LEU A 175 10.89 -9.71 -12.62
CA LEU A 175 11.10 -11.09 -13.07
C LEU A 175 10.61 -12.09 -12.02
N GLY A 176 10.91 -11.87 -10.75
CA GLY A 176 10.42 -12.71 -9.65
C GLY A 176 8.90 -12.74 -9.58
N SER A 177 8.24 -11.60 -9.76
CA SER A 177 6.79 -11.51 -9.70
C SER A 177 6.09 -12.15 -10.90
N VAL A 178 6.69 -12.13 -12.11
CA VAL A 178 6.14 -12.88 -13.25
C VAL A 178 6.09 -14.38 -12.96
N PHE A 179 7.11 -14.95 -12.31
CA PHE A 179 7.07 -16.35 -11.87
C PHE A 179 6.00 -16.58 -10.81
N MET A 180 5.82 -15.64 -9.88
CA MET A 180 4.72 -15.67 -8.92
C MET A 180 3.36 -15.70 -9.61
N LEU A 181 3.11 -14.85 -10.61
CA LEU A 181 1.86 -14.85 -11.38
C LEU A 181 1.59 -16.20 -12.04
N ILE A 182 2.61 -16.80 -12.66
CA ILE A 182 2.49 -18.13 -13.29
C ILE A 182 2.06 -19.17 -12.24
N ALA A 183 2.66 -19.15 -11.05
CA ALA A 183 2.30 -20.05 -9.96
C ALA A 183 0.86 -19.82 -9.47
N LEU A 184 0.42 -18.57 -9.34
CA LEU A 184 -0.95 -18.24 -8.94
C LEU A 184 -1.99 -18.70 -9.97
N LEU A 185 -1.71 -18.52 -11.26
CA LEU A 185 -2.58 -19.02 -12.34
C LEU A 185 -2.61 -20.56 -12.38
N TYR A 186 -1.48 -21.21 -12.10
CA TYR A 186 -1.43 -22.66 -11.97
C TYR A 186 -2.27 -23.16 -10.80
N LEU A 187 -2.17 -22.52 -9.62
CA LEU A 187 -3.02 -22.86 -8.47
C LEU A 187 -4.50 -22.69 -8.78
N TYR A 188 -4.89 -21.60 -9.45
CA TYR A 188 -6.26 -21.39 -9.89
C TYR A 188 -6.77 -22.51 -10.81
N SER A 189 -5.91 -23.04 -11.70
CA SER A 189 -6.30 -24.18 -12.55
C SER A 189 -6.61 -25.46 -11.76
N LEU A 190 -6.08 -25.58 -10.54
CA LEU A 190 -6.30 -26.71 -9.64
C LEU A 190 -7.47 -26.49 -8.68
N THR A 191 -7.62 -25.28 -8.13
CA THR A 191 -8.61 -24.96 -7.08
C THR A 191 -9.89 -24.31 -7.61
N GLY A 192 -9.84 -23.69 -8.80
CA GLY A 192 -10.94 -22.90 -9.36
C GLY A 192 -11.20 -21.56 -8.64
N SER A 193 -10.33 -21.15 -7.72
CA SER A 193 -10.50 -19.94 -6.91
C SER A 193 -9.15 -19.27 -6.61
N PHE A 194 -9.14 -17.94 -6.60
CA PHE A 194 -8.00 -17.13 -6.17
C PHE A 194 -8.02 -16.76 -4.68
N ASN A 195 -9.01 -17.23 -3.92
CA ASN A 195 -9.09 -16.94 -2.49
C ASN A 195 -7.98 -17.69 -1.72
N ILE A 196 -7.23 -16.97 -0.90
CA ILE A 196 -6.17 -17.50 -0.04
C ILE A 196 -6.78 -18.22 1.17
N GLN A 197 -7.95 -17.78 1.62
CA GLN A 197 -8.71 -18.50 2.63
C GLN A 197 -9.50 -19.61 1.95
N ILE A 198 -9.12 -20.86 2.24
CA ILE A 198 -9.84 -22.07 1.87
C ILE A 198 -10.78 -22.45 3.00
#